data_AF-A0A920FYL0-F1
#
_entry.id   AF-A0A920FYL0-F1
#
_cell.length_a   1.000
_cell.length_b   1.000
_cell.length_c   1.000
_cell.angle_alpha   90.00
_cell.angle_beta   90.00
_cell.angle_gamma   90.00
#
_symmetry.space_group_name_H-M   'P 1'
#
loop_
_entity.id
_entity.type
_entity.pdbx_description
1 polymer ?
#
loop_
_entity_poly.entity_id
_entity_poly.type
_entity_poly.pdbx_seq_one_letter_code
_entity_poly.pdbx_strand_id
1 'polypeptide(L)' 'MDLAHKSDAVIFGAVGGPKWDNVPFEVRPEAGLLRLRKELDLFANLRPAICYKALVKHQASRRSL' A
#
# COMPACT_ATOMS: atom_id res chain seq x y z
N MET A 1 -8.61 -12.62 -10.22
CA MET A 1 -8.08 -11.51 -11.03
C MET A 1 -9.16 -10.89 -11.90
N ASP A 2 -10.08 -11.67 -12.44
CA ASP A 2 -11.14 -11.21 -13.35
C ASP A 2 -11.93 -10.00 -12.88
N LEU A 3 -12.26 -9.92 -11.58
CA LEU A 3 -12.98 -8.75 -11.05
C LEU A 3 -12.14 -7.48 -11.15
N ALA A 4 -10.85 -7.55 -10.80
CA ALA A 4 -9.94 -6.41 -10.85
C ALA A 4 -9.67 -5.95 -12.30
N HIS A 5 -9.53 -6.89 -13.25
CA HIS A 5 -9.36 -6.56 -14.68
C HIS A 5 -10.59 -5.92 -15.32
N LYS A 6 -11.79 -6.20 -14.81
CA LYS A 6 -13.05 -5.64 -15.32
C LYS A 6 -13.47 -4.35 -14.63
N SER A 7 -12.75 -3.94 -13.58
CA SER A 7 -13.08 -2.75 -12.81
C SER A 7 -12.30 -1.54 -13.31
N ASP A 8 -12.93 -0.37 -13.33
CA ASP A 8 -12.26 0.89 -13.67
C ASP A 8 -11.27 1.34 -12.60
N ALA A 9 -11.53 0.96 -11.34
CA ALA A 9 -10.68 1.28 -10.20
C ALA A 9 -10.73 0.16 -9.15
N VAL A 10 -9.62 -0.01 -8.42
CA VAL A 10 -9.51 -0.96 -7.31
C VAL A 10 -9.16 -0.18 -6.04
N ILE A 11 -10.04 -0.25 -5.04
CA ILE A 11 -9.79 0.28 -3.70
C ILE A 11 -9.29 -0.86 -2.82
N PHE A 12 -8.17 -0.64 -2.15
CA PHE A 12 -7.50 -1.63 -1.33
C PHE A 12 -7.19 -1.07 0.05
N GLY A 13 -7.49 -1.83 1.11
CA GLY A 13 -7.24 -1.44 2.50
C GLY A 13 -5.79 -1.74 2.92
N ALA A 14 -5.61 -2.88 3.58
CA ALA A 14 -4.30 -3.36 4.03
C ALA A 14 -4.23 -4.89 3.95
N VAL A 15 -3.01 -5.42 3.95
CA VAL A 15 -2.72 -6.85 3.95
C VAL A 15 -1.51 -7.14 4.82
N GLY A 16 -1.48 -8.32 5.43
CA GLY A 16 -0.43 -8.76 6.36
C GLY A 16 -0.95 -9.01 7.76
N GLY A 17 -0.12 -9.61 8.60
CA GLY A 17 -0.38 -9.80 10.02
C GLY A 17 0.36 -11.00 10.63
N PRO A 18 0.49 -11.05 11.98
CA PRO A 18 1.36 -12.03 12.66
C PRO A 18 1.00 -13.49 12.40
N LYS A 19 -0.26 -13.76 12.04
CA LYS A 19 -0.76 -15.09 11.68
C LYS A 19 0.02 -15.73 10.52
N TRP A 20 0.63 -14.92 9.64
CA TRP A 20 1.30 -15.38 8.42
C TRP A 20 2.82 -15.17 8.46
N ASP A 21 3.42 -14.90 9.62
CA ASP A 21 4.87 -14.66 9.72
C ASP A 21 5.69 -15.94 9.45
N ASN A 22 5.17 -17.08 9.90
CA ASN A 22 5.86 -18.39 9.82
C ASN A 22 5.51 -19.19 8.56
N VAL A 23 4.79 -18.61 7.59
CA VAL A 23 4.50 -19.30 6.32
C VAL A 23 5.51 -18.89 5.23
N PRO A 24 5.76 -19.78 4.23
CA PRO A 24 6.61 -19.46 3.09
C PRO A 24 6.17 -18.19 2.37
N PHE A 25 7.12 -17.44 1.79
CA PHE A 25 6.86 -16.15 1.15
C PHE A 25 5.73 -16.19 0.11
N GLU A 26 5.65 -17.26 -0.68
CA GLU A 26 4.66 -17.41 -1.76
C GLU A 26 3.21 -17.45 -1.27
N VAL A 27 3.00 -17.91 -0.04
CA VAL A 27 1.67 -17.98 0.59
C VAL A 27 1.42 -16.82 1.55
N ARG A 28 2.39 -15.92 1.72
CA ARG A 28 2.19 -14.70 2.50
C ARG A 28 1.23 -13.77 1.79
N PRO A 29 0.34 -13.10 2.52
CA PRO A 29 -0.71 -12.31 1.92
C PRO A 29 -0.14 -11.08 1.17
N GLU A 30 1.05 -10.59 1.52
CA GLU A 30 1.80 -9.55 0.80
C GLU A 30 2.20 -9.97 -0.62
N ALA A 31 2.45 -11.25 -0.87
CA ALA A 31 2.75 -11.76 -2.21
C ALA A 31 1.55 -11.58 -3.16
N GLY A 32 0.33 -11.70 -2.63
CA GLY A 32 -0.90 -11.40 -3.36
C GLY A 32 -0.98 -9.94 -3.82
N LEU A 33 -0.55 -8.99 -2.98
CA LEU A 33 -0.51 -7.57 -3.33
C LEU A 33 0.54 -7.28 -4.42
N LEU A 34 1.72 -7.90 -4.34
CA LEU A 34 2.74 -7.77 -5.37
C LEU A 34 2.27 -8.33 -6.71
N ARG A 35 1.61 -9.49 -6.70
CA ARG A 35 1.00 -10.08 -7.89
C ARG A 35 -0.09 -9.18 -8.47
N LEU A 36 -0.98 -8.63 -7.64
CA LEU A 36 -2.03 -7.72 -8.10
C LEU A 36 -1.45 -6.51 -8.84
N ARG A 37 -0.41 -5.88 -8.30
CA ARG A 37 0.26 -4.73 -8.95
C ARG A 37 0.92 -5.10 -10.26
N LYS A 38 1.55 -6.28 -10.34
CA LYS A 38 2.20 -6.76 -11.55
C LYS A 38 1.20 -7.05 -12.67
N GLU A 39 0.11 -7.72 -12.36
CA GLU A 39 -0.90 -8.12 -13.35
C GLU A 39 -1.72 -6.93 -13.86
N LEU A 40 -1.95 -5.91 -13.01
CA LEU A 40 -2.60 -4.65 -13.39
C LEU A 40 -1.63 -3.64 -14.02
N ASP A 41 -0.37 -4.00 -14.23
CA ASP A 41 0.70 -3.15 -14.78
C ASP A 41 0.83 -1.77 -14.09
N LEU A 42 0.71 -1.76 -12.75
CA LEU A 42 0.73 -0.54 -11.93
C LEU A 42 2.18 -0.09 -11.64
N PHE A 43 2.85 0.46 -12.65
CA PHE A 43 4.23 0.95 -12.52
C PHE A 43 4.33 2.25 -11.71
N ALA A 44 3.35 3.15 -11.84
CA ALA A 44 3.36 4.46 -11.20
C ALA A 44 2.73 4.41 -9.80
N ASN A 45 3.56 4.57 -8.77
CA ASN A 45 3.10 4.66 -7.38
C ASN A 45 3.26 6.10 -6.85
N LEU A 46 2.14 6.83 -6.82
CA LEU A 46 2.09 8.20 -6.32
C LEU A 46 1.88 8.22 -4.80
N ARG A 47 2.72 8.95 -4.06
CA ARG A 47 2.64 9.11 -2.59
C ARG A 47 2.84 10.58 -2.19
N PRO A 48 1.82 11.44 -2.35
CA PRO A 48 1.92 12.84 -1.95
C PRO A 48 2.13 12.95 -0.43
N ALA A 49 3.21 13.62 -0.03
CA ALA A 49 3.56 13.86 1.37
C ALA A 49 3.24 15.31 1.74
N ILE A 50 2.00 15.56 2.15
CA ILE A 50 1.51 16.90 2.54
C ILE A 50 1.46 16.97 4.07
N CYS A 51 2.12 17.98 4.65
CA CYS A 51 2.00 18.26 6.07
C CYS A 51 0.81 19.19 6.32
N TYR A 52 -0.22 18.67 6.98
CA TYR A 52 -1.35 19.47 7.41
C TYR A 52 -0.95 20.34 8.60
N LYS A 53 -1.34 21.63 8.59
CA LYS A 53 -1.03 22.59 9.66
C LYS A 53 -1.37 22.06 11.07
N ALA A 54 -2.47 21.34 11.19
CA ALA A 54 -2.91 20.72 12.45
C ALA A 54 -1.94 19.65 13.00
N LEU A 55 -1.12 19.03 12.13
CA LEU A 55 -0.24 17.91 12.46
C LEU A 55 1.24 18.31 12.55
N VAL A 56 1.59 19.59 12.31
CA VAL A 56 2.99 20.08 12.29
C VAL A 56 3.76 19.75 13.57
N LYS A 57 3.09 19.76 14.74
CA LYS A 57 3.72 19.46 16.03
C LYS A 57 4.19 18.00 16.16
N HIS A 58 3.67 17.09 15.34
CA HIS A 58 4.02 15.67 15.32
C HIS A 58 4.98 15.31 14.19
N GLN A 59 5.44 16.29 13.41
CA GLN A 59 6.43 16.06 12.36
C GLN A 59 7.80 15.80 12.98
N ALA A 60 8.43 14.69 12.59
CA ALA A 60 9.73 14.27 13.10
C ALA A 60 10.84 15.33 12.84
N SER A 61 10.78 16.03 11.71
CA SER A 61 11.67 17.16 11.43
C SER A 61 11.04 18.48 11.89
N ARG A 62 11.60 19.10 12.92
CA ARG A 62 11.28 20.49 13.29
C ARG A 62 11.89 21.44 12.27
N ARG A 63 11.23 21.66 11.15
CA ARG A 63 11.49 22.85 10.34
C ARG A 63 10.54 23.92 10.86
N SER A 64 11.09 24.85 11.64
CA SER A 64 10.42 26.08 12.03
C SER A 64 10.02 26.83 10.76
N LEU A 65 8.72 26.79 10.44
CA LEU A 65 8.10 27.75 9.53
C LEU A 65 7.74 29.01 10.33
#